data_AF-A0AAJ3DLT8-F1
#
_entry.id   AF-A0AAJ3DLT8-F1
#
_cell.length_a   1.000
_cell.length_b   1.000
_cell.length_c   1.000
_cell.angle_alpha   90.00
_cell.angle_beta   90.00
_cell.angle_gamma   90.00
#
_symmetry.space_group_name_H-M   'P 1'
#
loop_
_entity.id
_entity.type
_entity.pdbx_description
1 polymer ?
#
loop_
_entity_poly.entity_id
_entity_poly.type
_entity_poly.pdbx_seq_one_letter_code
_entity_poly.pdbx_strand_id
1 'polypeptide(L)'
;MIGKVSAATVRHQHGVLILSVLLAVGNAAATAFAPSLAQLLFLPLVVLALVLLVLGLLSLQNRPAYFEVQPQIPAFGTPAPAWRACLAACFLLPASAEVGALIPSSKQDNPWTPDSILDISWPLLIALLLAEAWRGYGVQLRPHGVQQSWILGSLTVPWEALPVAQTTLPAERAAALWLAYAEPQLVRRRGIPWRRHALRTDNVDPRFLAAAIHHYVRHPDHRAAIGSHAEYQRLLAELPGRHGGNQPNGNL
;
A
#
# COMPACT_ATOMS: atom_id res chain seq x y z
N MET A 1 15.69 -7.68 12.27
CA MET A 1 14.40 -7.89 12.98
C MET A 1 13.22 -7.19 12.29
N ILE A 2 13.39 -5.96 11.80
CA ILE A 2 12.34 -5.16 11.12
C ILE A 2 11.63 -5.91 9.97
N GLY A 3 12.36 -6.67 9.14
CA GLY A 3 11.75 -7.45 8.05
C GLY A 3 10.78 -8.55 8.49
N LYS A 4 11.03 -9.20 9.64
CA LYS A 4 10.12 -10.22 10.20
C LYS A 4 8.84 -9.58 10.74
N VAL A 5 8.96 -8.43 11.38
CA VAL A 5 7.81 -7.64 11.86
C VAL A 5 6.97 -7.18 10.67
N SER A 6 7.60 -6.63 9.63
CA SER A 6 6.89 -6.21 8.41
C SER A 6 6.13 -7.36 7.73
N ALA A 7 6.74 -8.54 7.62
CA ALA A 7 6.08 -9.71 7.03
C ALA A 7 4.89 -10.19 7.88
N ALA A 8 5.01 -10.17 9.21
CA ALA A 8 3.91 -10.48 10.11
C ALA A 8 2.78 -9.44 10.00
N THR A 9 3.13 -8.16 9.92
CA THR A 9 2.14 -7.07 9.77
C THR A 9 1.36 -7.19 8.46
N VAL A 10 2.00 -7.53 7.35
CA VAL A 10 1.32 -7.75 6.06
C VAL A 10 0.33 -8.93 6.17
N ARG A 11 0.75 -10.04 6.78
CA ARG A 11 -0.12 -11.20 7.00
C ARG A 11 -1.33 -10.88 7.89
N HIS A 12 -1.14 -10.01 8.87
CA HIS A 12 -2.17 -9.61 9.83
C HIS A 12 -2.79 -8.25 9.53
N GLN A 13 -2.61 -7.69 8.33
CA GLN A 13 -3.06 -6.34 8.01
C GLN A 13 -4.56 -6.15 8.25
N HIS A 14 -5.39 -7.09 7.79
CA HIS A 14 -6.83 -7.07 8.04
C HIS A 14 -7.14 -7.14 9.54
N GLY A 15 -6.39 -7.95 10.30
CA GLY A 15 -6.53 -8.05 11.76
C GLY A 15 -6.19 -6.74 12.47
N VAL A 16 -5.11 -6.07 12.07
CA VAL A 16 -4.72 -4.75 12.61
C VAL A 16 -5.79 -3.70 12.28
N LEU A 17 -6.32 -3.71 11.05
CA LEU A 17 -7.40 -2.80 10.65
C LEU A 17 -8.67 -3.04 11.45
N ILE A 18 -9.12 -4.31 11.57
CA ILE A 18 -10.29 -4.68 12.38
C ILE A 18 -10.10 -4.24 13.83
N LEU A 19 -8.95 -4.55 14.43
CA LEU A 19 -8.64 -4.18 15.81
C LEU A 19 -8.67 -2.65 16.00
N SER A 20 -8.10 -1.90 15.05
CA SER A 20 -8.10 -0.44 15.09
C SER A 20 -9.52 0.14 15.00
N VAL A 21 -10.37 -0.43 14.15
CA VAL A 21 -11.79 -0.05 14.05
C VAL A 21 -12.54 -0.37 15.35
N LEU A 22 -12.34 -1.56 15.93
CA LEU A 22 -12.96 -1.93 17.21
C LEU A 22 -12.53 -0.99 18.35
N LEU A 23 -11.23 -0.66 18.43
CA LEU A 23 -10.71 0.29 19.42
C LEU A 23 -11.31 1.69 19.23
N ALA A 24 -11.44 2.15 17.99
CA ALA A 24 -12.05 3.44 17.68
C ALA A 24 -13.54 3.49 18.06
N VAL A 25 -14.31 2.45 17.73
CA VAL A 25 -15.73 2.35 18.11
C VAL A 25 -15.86 2.31 19.64
N GLY A 26 -15.02 1.55 20.33
CA GLY A 26 -15.00 1.50 21.79
C GLY A 26 -14.67 2.85 22.42
N ASN A 27 -13.70 3.57 21.88
CA ASN A 27 -13.33 4.91 22.35
C ASN A 27 -14.44 5.94 22.10
N ALA A 28 -15.09 5.91 20.93
CA ALA A 28 -16.23 6.78 20.63
C ALA A 28 -17.43 6.52 21.55
N ALA A 29 -17.70 5.25 21.89
CA ALA A 29 -18.72 4.92 22.88
C ALA A 29 -18.33 5.39 24.29
N ALA A 30 -17.06 5.24 24.67
CA ALA A 30 -16.56 5.72 25.96
C ALA A 30 -16.67 7.25 26.08
N THR A 31 -16.35 8.02 25.04
CA THR A 31 -16.53 9.49 25.06
C THR A 31 -17.99 9.89 25.17
N ALA A 32 -18.89 9.18 24.51
CA ALA A 32 -20.32 9.48 24.55
C ALA A 32 -20.99 9.17 25.90
N PHE A 33 -20.59 8.08 26.58
CA PHE A 33 -21.30 7.56 27.76
C PHE A 33 -20.52 7.64 29.08
N ALA A 34 -19.18 7.73 29.02
CA ALA A 34 -18.30 7.67 30.19
C ALA A 34 -17.08 8.60 30.00
N PRO A 35 -17.27 9.94 30.04
CA PRO A 35 -16.22 10.90 29.69
C PRO A 35 -14.97 10.79 30.57
N SER A 36 -15.11 10.37 31.83
CA SER A 36 -13.98 10.10 32.73
C SER A 36 -13.10 8.94 32.25
N LEU A 37 -13.71 7.87 31.72
CA LEU A 37 -12.99 6.75 31.12
C LEU A 37 -12.28 7.19 29.84
N ALA A 38 -12.94 7.99 29.00
CA ALA A 38 -12.34 8.51 27.78
C ALA A 38 -11.11 9.40 28.06
N GLN A 39 -11.18 10.25 29.09
CA GLN A 39 -10.03 11.07 29.50
C GLN A 39 -8.84 10.20 29.94
N LEU A 40 -9.10 9.09 30.63
CA LEU A 40 -8.07 8.13 31.04
C LEU A 40 -7.48 7.37 29.83
N LEU A 41 -8.29 7.04 28.83
CA LEU A 41 -7.88 6.35 27.60
C LEU A 41 -7.19 7.27 26.57
N PHE A 42 -7.31 8.59 26.70
CA PHE A 42 -6.76 9.54 25.74
C PHE A 42 -5.24 9.38 25.56
N LEU A 43 -4.47 9.45 26.65
CA LEU A 43 -3.01 9.35 26.59
C LEU A 43 -2.50 8.03 26.01
N PRO A 44 -2.97 6.83 26.43
CA PRO A 44 -2.51 5.58 25.83
C PRO A 44 -2.89 5.45 24.35
N LEU A 45 -4.05 5.98 23.93
CA LEU A 45 -4.44 5.98 22.51
C LEU A 45 -3.54 6.91 21.67
N VAL A 46 -3.17 8.08 22.19
CA VAL A 46 -2.22 8.98 21.52
C VAL A 46 -0.85 8.33 21.38
N VAL A 47 -0.35 7.70 22.45
CA VAL A 47 0.93 6.96 22.41
C VAL A 47 0.86 5.82 21.39
N LEU A 48 -0.22 5.05 21.36
CA LEU A 48 -0.43 3.98 20.38
C LEU A 48 -0.46 4.53 18.95
N ALA A 49 -1.17 5.63 18.69
CA ALA A 49 -1.21 6.29 17.40
C ALA A 49 0.19 6.75 16.96
N LEU A 50 0.99 7.32 17.87
CA LEU A 50 2.37 7.74 17.58
C LEU A 50 3.27 6.54 17.25
N VAL A 51 3.15 5.43 17.99
CA VAL A 51 3.88 4.19 17.68
C VAL A 51 3.52 3.67 16.29
N LEU A 52 2.22 3.64 15.95
CA LEU A 52 1.76 3.24 14.62
C LEU A 52 2.26 4.19 13.53
N LEU A 53 2.29 5.49 13.79
CA LEU A 53 2.85 6.48 12.87
C LEU A 53 4.33 6.21 12.60
N VAL A 54 5.13 6.02 13.65
CA VAL A 54 6.56 5.71 13.53
C VAL A 54 6.76 4.41 12.75
N LEU A 55 6.01 3.35 13.05
CA LEU A 55 6.05 2.10 12.31
C LEU A 55 5.66 2.28 10.83
N GLY A 56 4.64 3.10 10.55
CA GLY A 56 4.24 3.49 9.21
C GLY A 56 5.37 4.17 8.45
N LEU A 57 6.01 5.17 9.06
CA LEU A 57 7.14 5.89 8.47
C LEU A 57 8.36 4.98 8.23
N LEU A 58 8.69 4.10 9.18
CA LEU A 58 9.75 3.11 9.00
C LEU A 58 9.43 2.13 7.87
N SER A 59 8.17 1.73 7.72
CA SER A 59 7.75 0.85 6.64
C SER A 59 7.74 1.52 5.27
N LEU A 60 7.58 2.85 5.18
CA LEU A 60 7.76 3.60 3.91
C LEU A 60 9.20 3.49 3.38
N GLN A 61 10.18 3.38 4.27
CA GLN A 61 11.60 3.25 3.90
C GLN A 61 11.95 1.81 3.51
N ASN A 62 11.27 0.81 4.08
CA ASN A 62 11.59 -0.59 3.87
C ASN A 62 10.67 -1.21 2.81
N ARG A 63 11.05 -1.07 1.54
CA ARG A 63 10.30 -1.65 0.42
C ARG A 63 10.73 -3.10 0.19
N PRO A 64 9.80 -4.06 0.26
CA PRO A 64 10.15 -5.46 0.05
C PRO A 64 10.54 -5.73 -1.41
N ALA A 65 11.62 -6.49 -1.60
CA ALA A 65 12.03 -7.03 -2.90
C ALA A 65 11.48 -8.45 -3.10
N TYR A 66 10.17 -8.62 -2.92
CA TYR A 66 9.48 -9.90 -3.15
C TYR A 66 8.07 -9.66 -3.69
N PHE A 67 7.51 -10.68 -4.33
CA PHE A 67 6.11 -10.71 -4.74
C PHE A 67 5.35 -11.73 -3.90
N GLU A 68 4.06 -11.49 -3.73
CA GLU A 68 3.11 -12.46 -3.21
C GLU A 68 2.53 -13.26 -4.37
N VAL A 69 2.67 -14.58 -4.30
CA VAL A 69 2.06 -15.50 -5.27
C VAL A 69 0.57 -15.60 -4.95
N GLN A 70 -0.28 -15.22 -5.89
CA GLN A 70 -1.73 -15.32 -5.73
C GLN A 70 -2.21 -16.61 -6.43
N PRO A 71 -2.53 -17.70 -5.71
CA PRO A 71 -2.91 -18.96 -6.37
C PRO A 71 -4.30 -18.89 -7.02
N GLN A 72 -5.16 -17.97 -6.57
CA GLN A 72 -6.53 -17.82 -7.07
C GLN A 72 -6.60 -17.08 -8.41
N ILE A 73 -5.62 -16.22 -8.69
CA ILE A 73 -5.53 -15.42 -9.91
C ILE A 73 -4.08 -15.54 -10.36
N PRO A 74 -3.78 -16.11 -11.55
CA PRO A 74 -2.40 -16.34 -12.00
C PRO A 74 -1.65 -15.02 -12.12
N ALA A 75 -1.05 -14.60 -11.00
CA ALA A 75 -0.47 -13.28 -10.85
C ALA A 75 0.57 -13.28 -9.72
N PHE A 76 1.61 -12.47 -9.91
CA PHE A 76 2.51 -12.05 -8.84
C PHE A 76 2.08 -10.67 -8.39
N GLY A 77 1.53 -10.59 -7.18
CA GLY A 77 1.11 -9.34 -6.57
C GLY A 77 2.24 -8.68 -5.79
N THR A 78 2.26 -7.36 -5.76
CA THR A 78 3.01 -6.62 -4.75
C THR A 78 2.29 -6.74 -3.40
N PRO A 79 3.01 -6.88 -2.27
CA PRO A 79 2.38 -6.95 -0.97
C PRO A 79 1.63 -5.65 -0.68
N ALA A 80 0.57 -5.73 0.12
CA ALA A 80 -0.13 -4.54 0.56
C ALA A 80 0.78 -3.67 1.45
N PRO A 81 0.74 -2.33 1.31
CA PRO A 81 1.61 -1.45 2.08
C PRO A 81 1.17 -1.39 3.54
N ALA A 82 2.02 -1.91 4.42
CA ALA A 82 1.80 -1.83 5.87
C ALA A 82 1.60 -0.39 6.37
N TRP A 83 2.28 0.59 5.76
CA TRP A 83 2.17 2.00 6.15
C TRP A 83 0.75 2.55 5.99
N ARG A 84 -0.03 2.09 4.99
CA ARG A 84 -1.41 2.58 4.80
C ARG A 84 -2.32 2.16 5.94
N ALA A 85 -2.18 0.91 6.39
CA ALA A 85 -2.93 0.43 7.56
C ALA A 85 -2.53 1.16 8.83
N CYS A 86 -1.23 1.42 9.01
CA CYS A 86 -0.72 2.16 10.17
C CYS A 86 -1.19 3.62 10.17
N LEU A 87 -1.17 4.31 9.02
CA LEU A 87 -1.69 5.67 8.91
C LEU A 87 -3.20 5.73 9.12
N ALA A 88 -3.96 4.82 8.49
CA ALA A 88 -5.41 4.76 8.70
C ALA A 88 -5.74 4.60 10.19
N ALA A 89 -5.05 3.69 10.89
CA ALA A 89 -5.22 3.50 12.32
C ALA A 89 -4.78 4.73 13.14
N CYS A 90 -3.65 5.36 12.79
CA CYS A 90 -3.15 6.57 13.45
C CYS A 90 -4.14 7.74 13.37
N PHE A 91 -4.84 7.92 12.25
CA PHE A 91 -5.84 8.98 12.11
C PHE A 91 -7.18 8.59 12.71
N LEU A 92 -7.57 7.31 12.65
CA LEU A 92 -8.84 6.81 13.16
C LEU A 92 -8.94 6.90 14.69
N LEU A 93 -7.86 6.58 15.43
CA LEU A 93 -7.90 6.52 16.89
C LEU A 93 -8.20 7.90 17.53
N PRO A 94 -7.49 9.00 17.21
CA PRO A 94 -7.81 10.32 17.76
C PRO A 94 -9.17 10.83 17.30
N ALA A 95 -9.51 10.65 16.02
CA ALA A 95 -10.77 11.10 15.44
C ALA A 95 -12.01 10.47 16.10
N SER A 96 -11.87 9.25 16.63
CA SER A 96 -12.98 8.57 17.30
C SER A 96 -13.51 9.31 18.53
N ALA A 97 -12.65 10.07 19.22
CA ALA A 97 -13.07 10.84 20.39
C ALA A 97 -14.01 11.99 20.00
N GLU A 98 -13.70 12.68 18.91
CA GLU A 98 -14.51 13.77 18.34
C GLU A 98 -15.88 13.26 17.90
N VAL A 99 -15.91 12.12 17.20
CA VAL A 99 -17.17 11.49 16.75
C VAL A 99 -18.08 11.17 17.94
N GLY A 100 -17.54 10.64 19.04
CA GLY A 100 -18.36 10.36 20.23
C GLY A 100 -18.85 11.63 20.94
N ALA A 101 -18.10 12.73 20.87
CA ALA A 101 -18.52 14.04 21.40
C ALA A 101 -19.61 14.72 20.56
N LEU A 102 -19.72 14.39 19.26
CA LEU A 102 -20.77 14.91 18.37
C LEU A 102 -22.15 14.30 18.63
N ILE A 103 -22.22 13.06 19.15
CA ILE A 103 -23.50 12.36 19.37
C ILE A 103 -24.41 13.14 20.34
N PRO A 104 -23.95 13.60 21.53
CA PRO A 104 -24.78 14.41 22.43
C PRO A 104 -25.10 15.81 21.88
N SER A 105 -24.16 16.45 21.16
CA SER A 105 -24.30 17.83 20.67
C SER A 105 -25.26 17.99 19.49
N SER A 106 -25.51 16.92 18.72
CA SER A 106 -26.42 16.92 17.57
C SER A 106 -27.88 17.29 17.89
N LYS A 107 -28.26 17.36 19.17
CA LYS A 107 -29.61 17.75 19.61
C LYS A 107 -29.89 19.26 19.56
N GLN A 108 -28.90 20.13 19.36
CA GLN A 108 -29.06 21.54 19.71
C GLN A 108 -28.70 22.58 18.65
N ASP A 109 -28.09 22.23 17.50
CA ASP A 109 -27.55 23.25 16.58
C ASP A 109 -27.83 23.07 15.07
N ASN A 110 -27.78 24.22 14.39
CA ASN A 110 -28.01 24.43 12.96
C ASN A 110 -26.94 23.72 12.08
N PRO A 111 -27.32 22.83 11.15
CA PRO A 111 -26.39 21.92 10.46
C PRO A 111 -25.46 22.53 9.40
N TRP A 112 -25.48 23.85 9.19
CA TRP A 112 -24.78 24.51 8.08
C TRP A 112 -23.73 25.52 8.55
N THR A 113 -22.99 25.20 9.62
CA THR A 113 -21.77 25.96 9.95
C THR A 113 -20.60 25.47 9.10
N PRO A 114 -19.65 26.33 8.73
CA PRO A 114 -18.44 25.92 8.01
C PRO A 114 -17.64 24.83 8.73
N ASP A 115 -17.72 24.76 10.07
CA ASP A 115 -17.10 23.71 10.89
C ASP A 115 -17.66 22.30 10.55
N SER A 116 -18.96 22.22 10.20
CA SER A 116 -19.62 20.97 9.84
C SER A 116 -19.06 20.32 8.56
N ILE A 117 -18.47 21.11 7.64
CA ILE A 117 -17.83 20.57 6.44
C ILE A 117 -16.54 19.82 6.83
N LEU A 118 -15.76 20.38 7.75
CA LEU A 118 -14.53 19.75 8.23
C LEU A 118 -14.86 18.44 8.95
N ASP A 119 -15.88 18.46 9.82
CA ASP A 119 -16.38 17.31 10.58
C ASP A 119 -16.86 16.14 9.72
N ILE A 120 -17.40 16.40 8.52
CA ILE A 120 -17.83 15.36 7.57
C ILE A 120 -16.68 14.92 6.67
N SER A 121 -15.84 15.86 6.21
CA SER A 121 -14.75 15.57 5.29
C SER A 121 -13.69 14.66 5.91
N TRP A 122 -13.42 14.82 7.20
CA TRP A 122 -12.42 14.04 7.94
C TRP A 122 -12.75 12.54 8.08
N PRO A 123 -13.93 12.12 8.58
CA PRO A 123 -14.30 10.70 8.62
C PRO A 123 -14.44 10.11 7.22
N LEU A 124 -14.87 10.90 6.22
CA LEU A 124 -14.87 10.46 4.82
C LEU A 124 -13.45 10.15 4.33
N LEU A 125 -12.46 11.00 4.67
CA LEU A 125 -11.05 10.75 4.37
C LEU A 125 -10.54 9.48 5.09
N ILE A 126 -10.85 9.30 6.37
CA ILE A 126 -10.47 8.10 7.13
C ILE A 126 -11.09 6.84 6.51
N ALA A 127 -12.39 6.88 6.17
CA ALA A 127 -13.07 5.77 5.52
C ALA A 127 -12.44 5.44 4.15
N LEU A 128 -12.03 6.46 3.39
CA LEU A 128 -11.32 6.28 2.13
C LEU A 128 -9.95 5.63 2.33
N LEU A 129 -9.17 6.07 3.32
CA LEU A 129 -7.88 5.49 3.69
C LEU A 129 -8.03 4.03 4.13
N LEU A 130 -9.08 3.73 4.93
CA LEU A 130 -9.38 2.38 5.38
C LEU A 130 -9.77 1.48 4.21
N ALA A 131 -10.62 1.95 3.31
CA ALA A 131 -11.00 1.24 2.09
C ALA A 131 -9.80 1.01 1.16
N GLU A 132 -8.88 1.98 1.05
CA GLU A 132 -7.64 1.84 0.29
C GLU A 132 -6.70 0.80 0.91
N ALA A 133 -6.54 0.83 2.23
CA ALA A 133 -5.76 -0.14 2.97
C ALA A 133 -6.36 -1.54 2.88
N TRP A 134 -7.69 -1.67 2.85
CA TRP A 134 -8.38 -2.95 2.79
C TRP A 134 -8.30 -3.61 1.41
N ARG A 135 -8.46 -2.86 0.32
CA ARG A 135 -8.52 -3.43 -1.04
C ARG A 135 -7.18 -3.94 -1.59
N GLY A 136 -6.06 -3.68 -0.90
CA GLY A 136 -4.76 -4.24 -1.29
C GLY A 136 -4.29 -3.79 -2.68
N TYR A 137 -4.52 -2.52 -3.02
CA TYR A 137 -4.10 -2.00 -4.33
C TYR A 137 -2.59 -2.04 -4.51
N GLY A 138 -2.15 -2.49 -5.69
CA GLY A 138 -0.75 -2.61 -6.03
C GLY A 138 -0.53 -2.94 -7.49
N VAL A 139 0.75 -3.16 -7.82
CA VAL A 139 1.17 -3.72 -9.10
C VAL A 139 1.02 -5.24 -9.04
N GLN A 140 0.52 -5.81 -10.12
CA GLN A 140 0.37 -7.24 -10.35
C GLN A 140 1.01 -7.58 -11.69
N LEU A 141 1.92 -8.55 -11.71
CA LEU A 141 2.39 -9.15 -12.95
C LEU A 141 1.45 -10.30 -13.29
N ARG A 142 0.88 -10.29 -14.49
CA ARG A 142 -0.02 -11.33 -15.00
C ARG A 142 0.55 -11.92 -16.29
N PRO A 143 0.11 -13.12 -16.72
CA PRO A 143 0.51 -13.69 -18.00
C PRO A 143 0.30 -12.75 -19.20
N HIS A 144 -0.71 -11.88 -19.15
CA HIS A 144 -1.05 -10.96 -20.25
C HIS A 144 -0.42 -9.57 -20.13
N GLY A 145 0.21 -9.24 -19.01
CA GLY A 145 0.84 -7.93 -18.84
C GLY A 145 1.04 -7.51 -17.39
N VAL A 146 1.43 -6.26 -17.21
CA VAL A 146 1.52 -5.60 -15.92
C VAL A 146 0.21 -4.85 -15.65
N GLN A 147 -0.44 -5.17 -14.54
CA GLN A 147 -1.65 -4.49 -14.10
C GLN A 147 -1.36 -3.68 -12.83
N GLN A 148 -1.87 -2.45 -12.77
CA GLN A 148 -1.90 -1.64 -11.55
C GLN A 148 -3.33 -1.20 -11.28
N SER A 149 -3.80 -1.39 -10.05
CA SER A 149 -5.11 -0.93 -9.59
C SER A 149 -4.98 0.20 -8.57
N TRP A 150 -5.96 1.10 -8.54
CA TRP A 150 -6.12 2.13 -7.51
C TRP A 150 -7.62 2.40 -7.28
N ILE A 151 -7.96 3.24 -6.30
CA ILE A 151 -9.36 3.52 -5.90
C ILE A 151 -10.23 3.96 -7.09
N LEU A 152 -9.66 4.83 -7.92
CA LEU A 152 -10.37 5.51 -8.99
C LEU A 152 -10.10 4.91 -10.36
N GLY A 153 -9.48 3.72 -10.45
CA GLY A 153 -9.14 3.16 -11.75
C GLY A 153 -8.16 2.00 -11.78
N SER A 154 -7.77 1.64 -13.00
CA SER A 154 -6.77 0.63 -13.26
C SER A 154 -6.00 0.92 -14.55
N LEU A 155 -4.74 0.51 -14.59
CA LEU A 155 -3.85 0.57 -15.74
C LEU A 155 -3.42 -0.87 -16.04
N THR A 156 -3.66 -1.32 -17.27
CA THR A 156 -3.15 -2.60 -17.76
C THR A 156 -2.23 -2.33 -18.94
N VAL A 157 -0.97 -2.68 -18.77
CA VAL A 157 0.09 -2.58 -19.78
C VAL A 157 0.37 -3.99 -20.28
N PRO A 158 -0.06 -4.35 -21.50
CA PRO A 158 0.26 -5.66 -22.05
C PRO A 158 1.76 -5.80 -22.29
N TRP A 159 2.29 -7.02 -22.24
CA TRP A 159 3.73 -7.26 -22.38
C TRP A 159 4.26 -6.79 -23.74
N GLU A 160 3.40 -6.85 -24.77
CA GLU A 160 3.69 -6.43 -26.15
C GLU A 160 3.89 -4.91 -26.26
N ALA A 161 3.34 -4.12 -25.32
CA ALA A 161 3.53 -2.68 -25.30
C ALA A 161 4.89 -2.25 -24.73
N LEU A 162 5.63 -3.16 -24.11
CA LEU A 162 6.91 -2.87 -23.45
C LEU A 162 8.09 -3.10 -24.40
N PRO A 163 9.01 -2.12 -24.55
CA PRO A 163 10.17 -2.27 -25.41
C PRO A 163 11.19 -3.25 -24.82
N VAL A 164 11.71 -4.16 -25.64
CA VAL A 164 12.78 -5.11 -25.25
C VAL A 164 14.08 -4.40 -24.86
N ALA A 165 14.35 -3.22 -25.45
CA ALA A 165 15.64 -2.55 -25.37
C ALA A 165 15.75 -1.47 -24.28
N GLN A 166 14.67 -1.08 -23.59
CA GLN A 166 14.70 0.13 -22.75
C GLN A 166 13.84 0.00 -21.49
N THR A 167 14.42 -0.54 -20.43
CA THR A 167 13.98 -0.23 -19.07
C THR A 167 15.09 0.57 -18.42
N THR A 168 14.97 1.90 -18.41
CA THR A 168 15.90 2.75 -17.68
C THR A 168 15.87 2.32 -16.23
N LEU A 169 17.02 1.91 -15.69
CA LEU A 169 17.11 1.53 -14.28
C LEU A 169 16.65 2.71 -13.43
N PRO A 170 15.64 2.53 -12.55
CA PRO A 170 15.14 3.61 -11.72
C PRO A 170 16.26 4.14 -10.81
N ALA A 171 16.27 5.47 -10.62
CA ALA A 171 17.08 6.08 -9.58
C ALA A 171 16.76 5.43 -8.22
N GLU A 172 17.78 5.30 -7.36
CA GLU A 172 17.79 4.47 -6.15
C GLU A 172 16.63 4.70 -5.17
N ARG A 173 15.91 5.83 -5.26
CA ARG A 173 14.78 6.18 -4.38
C ARG A 173 13.53 6.64 -5.12
N ALA A 174 13.38 6.30 -6.40
CA ALA A 174 12.20 6.71 -7.16
C ALA A 174 10.91 6.10 -6.54
N ALA A 175 9.92 6.95 -6.22
CA ALA A 175 8.60 6.53 -5.74
C ALA A 175 7.71 5.94 -6.86
N ALA A 176 8.18 6.03 -8.10
CA ALA A 176 7.50 5.49 -9.25
C ALA A 176 8.51 4.96 -10.28
N LEU A 177 8.16 3.86 -10.93
CA LEU A 177 8.92 3.29 -12.04
C LEU A 177 8.34 3.82 -13.34
N TRP A 178 9.12 4.58 -14.10
CA TRP A 178 8.72 5.05 -15.41
C TRP A 178 8.82 3.90 -16.42
N LEU A 179 7.74 3.67 -17.16
CA LEU A 179 7.71 2.72 -18.26
C LEU A 179 7.75 3.47 -19.59
N ALA A 180 8.75 3.14 -20.41
CA ALA A 180 8.70 3.45 -21.83
C ALA A 180 7.71 2.49 -22.51
N TYR A 181 6.89 3.01 -23.41
CA TYR A 181 5.96 2.20 -24.20
C TYR A 181 6.39 2.23 -25.65
N ALA A 182 6.58 1.06 -26.25
CA ALA A 182 6.76 0.92 -27.69
C ALA A 182 5.42 1.15 -28.42
N GLU A 183 4.34 0.60 -27.86
CA GLU A 183 3.00 0.66 -28.43
C GLU A 183 1.99 1.22 -27.41
N PRO A 184 1.92 2.55 -27.23
CA PRO A 184 1.03 3.18 -26.26
C PRO A 184 -0.46 2.90 -26.52
N GLN A 185 -0.85 2.59 -27.76
CA GLN A 185 -2.21 2.25 -28.16
C GLN A 185 -2.73 0.94 -27.53
N LEU A 186 -1.85 0.02 -27.15
CA LEU A 186 -2.24 -1.25 -26.52
C LEU A 186 -2.52 -1.09 -25.01
N VAL A 187 -2.10 0.04 -24.42
CA VAL A 187 -2.25 0.29 -22.99
C VAL A 187 -3.70 0.60 -22.64
N ARG A 188 -4.33 -0.28 -21.85
CA ARG A 188 -5.71 -0.11 -21.40
C ARG A 188 -5.75 0.67 -20.09
N ARG A 189 -6.53 1.74 -20.07
CA ARG A 189 -6.72 2.60 -18.88
C ARG A 189 -8.21 2.65 -18.56
N ARG A 190 -8.53 2.54 -17.28
CA ARG A 190 -9.89 2.68 -16.75
C ARG A 190 -9.87 3.67 -15.59
N GLY A 191 -10.81 4.60 -15.58
CA GLY A 191 -10.96 5.58 -14.50
C GLY A 191 -10.02 6.78 -14.60
N ILE A 192 -9.84 7.51 -13.48
CA ILE A 192 -9.07 8.76 -13.45
C ILE A 192 -7.57 8.44 -13.37
N PRO A 193 -6.76 8.80 -14.39
CA PRO A 193 -5.35 8.45 -14.42
C PRO A 193 -4.57 9.31 -13.41
N TRP A 194 -4.02 8.68 -12.36
CA TRP A 194 -3.18 9.39 -11.40
C TRP A 194 -1.87 9.90 -12.04
N ARG A 195 -1.19 9.04 -12.82
CA ARG A 195 -0.01 9.39 -13.65
C ARG A 195 0.00 8.52 -14.91
N ARG A 196 0.26 9.13 -16.06
CA ARG A 196 0.06 8.48 -17.38
C ARG A 196 1.14 7.46 -17.77
N HIS A 197 2.32 7.44 -17.12
CA HIS A 197 3.46 6.60 -17.53
C HIS A 197 4.30 6.06 -16.35
N ALA A 198 3.73 6.03 -15.15
CA ALA A 198 4.48 5.72 -13.95
C ALA A 198 3.78 4.62 -13.16
N LEU A 199 4.45 3.48 -12.99
CA LEU A 199 4.02 2.43 -12.07
C LEU A 199 4.32 2.84 -10.63
N ARG A 200 3.36 2.63 -9.73
CA ARG A 200 3.56 2.85 -8.30
C ARG A 200 4.48 1.77 -7.74
N THR A 201 5.50 2.20 -7.02
CA THR A 201 6.49 1.34 -6.36
C THR A 201 6.58 1.63 -4.87
N ASP A 202 5.48 2.12 -4.28
CA ASP A 202 5.41 2.41 -2.83
C ASP A 202 5.43 1.15 -1.97
N ASN A 203 5.12 -0.01 -2.55
CA ASN A 203 4.97 -1.27 -1.81
C ASN A 203 5.99 -2.35 -2.21
N VAL A 204 6.86 -2.06 -3.18
CA VAL A 204 7.85 -3.00 -3.69
C VAL A 204 9.11 -2.24 -4.06
N ASP A 205 10.27 -2.88 -3.90
CA ASP A 205 11.51 -2.29 -4.35
C ASP A 205 11.45 -2.00 -5.88
N PRO A 206 11.69 -0.75 -6.32
CA PRO A 206 11.53 -0.38 -7.72
C PRO A 206 12.55 -1.09 -8.64
N ARG A 207 13.76 -1.41 -8.14
CA ARG A 207 14.77 -2.14 -8.92
C ARG A 207 14.38 -3.59 -9.10
N PHE A 208 13.87 -4.23 -8.05
CA PHE A 208 13.34 -5.58 -8.10
C PHE A 208 12.17 -5.68 -9.09
N LEU A 209 11.21 -4.75 -9.02
CA LEU A 209 10.08 -4.72 -9.97
C LEU A 209 10.56 -4.51 -11.41
N ALA A 210 11.48 -3.56 -11.64
CA ALA A 210 12.02 -3.30 -12.96
C ALA A 210 12.77 -4.52 -13.53
N ALA A 211 13.58 -5.19 -12.71
CA ALA A 211 14.32 -6.38 -13.12
C ALA A 211 13.38 -7.56 -13.43
N ALA A 212 12.30 -7.74 -12.65
CA ALA A 212 11.30 -8.75 -12.92
C ALA A 212 10.55 -8.49 -14.23
N ILE A 213 10.12 -7.24 -14.47
CA ILE A 213 9.49 -6.83 -15.74
C ILE A 213 10.45 -7.10 -16.91
N HIS A 214 11.71 -6.69 -16.78
CA HIS A 214 12.73 -6.90 -17.80
C HIS A 214 12.98 -8.38 -18.10
N HIS A 215 13.01 -9.23 -17.07
CA HIS A 215 13.12 -10.68 -17.22
C HIS A 215 11.96 -11.24 -18.06
N TYR A 216 10.70 -10.88 -17.76
CA TYR A 216 9.53 -11.37 -18.53
C TYR A 216 9.39 -10.75 -19.92
N VAL A 217 9.93 -9.55 -20.14
CA VAL A 217 10.03 -8.97 -21.49
C VAL A 217 11.01 -9.79 -22.33
N ARG A 218 12.16 -10.19 -21.78
CA ARG A 218 13.17 -11.01 -22.46
C ARG A 218 12.79 -12.48 -22.62
N HIS A 219 11.98 -13.03 -21.72
CA HIS A 219 11.60 -14.45 -21.72
C HIS A 219 10.08 -14.60 -21.86
N PRO A 220 9.52 -14.43 -23.08
CA PRO A 220 8.08 -14.47 -23.29
C PRO A 220 7.45 -15.80 -22.90
N ASP A 221 8.16 -16.92 -23.09
CA ASP A 221 7.66 -18.27 -22.80
C ASP A 221 7.36 -18.49 -21.31
N HIS A 222 7.98 -17.71 -20.43
CA HIS A 222 7.79 -17.80 -18.98
C HIS A 222 6.54 -17.05 -18.49
N ARG A 223 5.96 -16.17 -19.32
CA ARG A 223 4.81 -15.35 -18.93
C ARG A 223 3.60 -16.20 -18.56
N ALA A 224 3.39 -17.33 -19.25
CA ALA A 224 2.29 -18.25 -18.96
C ALA A 224 2.38 -18.88 -17.56
N ALA A 225 3.59 -19.00 -17.01
CA ALA A 225 3.83 -19.59 -15.68
C ALA A 225 3.71 -18.57 -14.53
N ILE A 226 3.49 -17.29 -14.83
CA ILE A 226 3.29 -16.23 -13.84
C ILE A 226 2.11 -16.58 -12.92
N GLY A 227 2.32 -16.45 -11.61
CA GLY A 227 1.36 -16.83 -10.57
C GLY A 227 1.59 -18.21 -9.98
N SER A 228 2.53 -19.00 -10.50
CA SER A 228 2.94 -20.26 -9.88
C SER A 228 4.11 -20.08 -8.91
N HIS A 229 4.16 -20.90 -7.86
CA HIS A 229 5.27 -20.87 -6.89
C HIS A 229 6.60 -21.30 -7.53
N ALA A 230 6.57 -22.28 -8.44
CA ALA A 230 7.76 -22.76 -9.14
C ALA A 230 8.39 -21.67 -10.00
N GLU A 231 7.56 -20.93 -10.76
CA GLU A 231 8.05 -19.82 -11.56
C GLU A 231 8.55 -18.67 -10.69
N TYR A 232 7.90 -18.41 -9.54
CA TYR A 232 8.40 -17.40 -8.60
C TYR A 232 9.79 -17.75 -8.06
N GLN A 233 10.02 -19.03 -7.71
CA GLN A 233 11.35 -19.49 -7.28
C GLN A 233 12.39 -19.38 -8.38
N ARG A 234 12.04 -19.71 -9.63
CA ARG A 234 12.91 -19.53 -10.79
C ARG A 234 13.27 -18.06 -10.99
N LEU A 235 12.28 -17.17 -10.99
CA LEU A 235 12.49 -15.73 -11.10
C LEU A 235 13.47 -15.24 -10.04
N LEU A 236 13.31 -15.66 -8.78
CA LEU A 236 14.22 -15.29 -7.70
C LEU A 236 15.64 -15.82 -7.87
N ALA A 237 15.82 -16.98 -8.52
CA ALA A 237 17.13 -17.54 -8.81
C ALA A 237 17.86 -16.80 -9.94
N GLU A 238 17.12 -16.26 -10.91
CA GLU A 238 17.68 -15.57 -12.07
C GLU A 238 17.89 -14.06 -11.86
N LEU A 239 17.08 -13.45 -10.99
CA LEU A 239 17.25 -12.04 -10.69
C LEU A 239 18.58 -11.84 -9.95
N PRO A 240 19.48 -10.95 -10.47
CA PRO A 240 20.79 -10.73 -9.88
C PRO A 240 20.61 -10.38 -8.40
N GLY A 241 21.13 -11.29 -7.56
CA GLY A 241 20.73 -11.39 -6.17
C GLY A 241 20.83 -10.07 -5.43
N ARG A 242 19.80 -9.82 -4.62
CA ARG A 242 19.72 -9.37 -3.21
C ARG A 242 21.02 -9.18 -2.37
N HIS A 243 22.20 -9.47 -2.89
CA HIS A 243 23.53 -9.50 -2.26
C HIS A 243 24.35 -8.21 -2.40
N GLY A 244 23.78 -7.11 -2.93
CA GLY A 244 24.49 -5.83 -3.06
C GLY A 244 24.64 -5.01 -1.76
N GLY A 245 24.26 -5.56 -0.60
CA GLY A 245 24.21 -4.81 0.66
C GLY A 245 25.45 -4.94 1.56
N ASN A 246 26.47 -5.69 1.17
CA ASN A 246 27.66 -5.87 2.01
C ASN A 246 28.91 -6.17 1.16
N GLN A 247 29.25 -5.28 0.22
CA GLN A 247 30.67 -5.12 -0.08
C GLN A 247 31.23 -4.20 1.01
N PRO A 248 32.06 -4.69 1.95
CA PRO A 248 32.78 -3.81 2.84
C PRO A 248 33.61 -2.88 1.94
N ASN A 249 33.51 -1.58 2.19
CA ASN A 249 34.41 -0.60 1.60
C ASN A 249 35.86 -1.04 1.87
N GLY A 250 36.47 -1.70 0.90
CA GLY A 250 37.91 -1.86 0.82
C GLY A 250 38.47 -0.49 0.48
N ASN A 251 38.67 0.33 1.51
CA ASN A 251 39.49 1.52 1.41
C ASN A 251 40.93 1.04 1.11
N LEU A 252 41.38 1.37 -0.10
CA LEU A 252 42.80 1.56 -0.42
C LEU A 252 43.14 3.02 -0.15
#